data_AF-A0A2U0AIT9-F1
#
_entry.id   AF-A0A2U0AIT9-F1
#
_cell.length_a   1.000
_cell.length_b   1.000
_cell.length_c   1.000
_cell.angle_alpha   90.00
_cell.angle_beta   90.00
_cell.angle_gamma   90.00
#
_symmetry.space_group_name_H-M   'P 1'
#
loop_
_entity.id
_entity.type
_entity.pdbx_description
1 polymer ?
#
loop_
_entity_poly.entity_id
_entity_poly.type
_entity_poly.pdbx_seq_one_letter_code
_entity_poly.pdbx_strand_id
1 'polypeptide(L)' 'ELMLLAVNINFVAFSHFLGDNAGQVFVFFILTVAAAEAAIGLAILVVLFRSKRSINVEDMDVLKG' A
#
# COMPACT_ATOMS: atom_id res chain seq x y z
N GLU A 1 2.47 -0.24 -2.71
CA GLU A 1 2.92 0.84 -3.62
C GLU A 1 2.70 0.58 -5.12
N LEU A 2 3.58 -0.11 -5.86
CA LEU A 2 3.48 -0.17 -7.34
C LEU A 2 2.13 -0.70 -7.87
N MET A 3 1.55 -1.69 -7.20
CA MET A 3 0.22 -2.21 -7.56
C MET A 3 -0.89 -1.17 -7.31
N LEU A 4 -0.84 -0.42 -6.21
CA LEU A 4 -1.79 0.65 -5.88
C LEU A 4 -1.69 1.82 -6.86
N LEU A 5 -0.48 2.15 -7.31
CA LEU A 5 -0.27 3.15 -8.36
C LEU A 5 -0.91 2.70 -9.69
N ALA A 6 -0.71 1.44 -10.09
CA ALA A 6 -1.32 0.89 -11.30
C ALA A 6 -2.85 0.95 -11.26
N VAL A 7 -3.44 0.64 -10.10
CA VAL A 7 -4.89 0.76 -9.87
C VAL A 7 -5.36 2.22 -9.98
N ASN A 8 -4.64 3.17 -9.40
CA ASN A 8 -4.99 4.59 -9.53
C ASN A 8 -4.96 5.08 -10.98
N ILE A 9 -3.95 4.71 -11.75
CA ILE A 9 -3.86 5.05 -13.18
C ILE A 9 -5.05 4.46 -13.94
N ASN A 10 -5.43 3.23 -13.63
CA ASN A 10 -6.57 2.55 -14.23
C ASN A 10 -7.89 3.29 -13.93
N PHE A 11 -8.12 3.70 -12.68
CA PHE A 11 -9.29 4.50 -12.30
C PHE A 11 -9.37 5.85 -13.02
N VAL A 12 -8.24 6.56 -13.16
CA VAL A 12 -8.20 7.83 -13.91
C VAL A 12 -8.47 7.60 -15.39
N ALA A 13 -7.90 6.55 -15.99
CA ALA A 13 -8.10 6.22 -17.39
C ALA A 13 -9.56 5.88 -17.71
N PHE A 14 -10.22 5.05 -16.89
CA PHE A 14 -11.64 4.73 -17.07
C PHE A 14 -12.55 5.92 -16.76
N SER A 15 -12.23 6.72 -15.74
CA SER A 15 -12.94 7.97 -15.45
C SER A 15 -12.95 8.89 -16.67
N HIS A 16 -11.79 9.04 -17.33
CA HIS A 16 -11.69 9.84 -18.55
C HIS A 16 -12.43 9.21 -19.74
N PHE A 17 -12.31 7.90 -19.93
CA PHE A 17 -12.94 7.20 -21.05
C PHE A 17 -14.48 7.20 -20.99
N LEU A 18 -15.06 7.02 -19.80
CA LEU A 18 -16.52 7.01 -19.60
C LEU A 18 -17.10 8.42 -19.38
N GLY A 19 -16.25 9.44 -19.18
CA GLY A 19 -16.69 10.79 -18.84
C GLY A 19 -17.31 10.90 -17.43
N ASP A 20 -16.97 9.98 -16.53
CA ASP A 20 -17.49 9.91 -15.17
C ASP A 20 -16.42 10.33 -14.16
N ASN A 21 -16.70 11.37 -13.37
CA ASN A 21 -15.79 11.90 -12.37
C ASN A 21 -15.66 11.01 -11.11
N ALA A 22 -16.50 9.98 -10.95
CA ALA A 22 -16.45 9.09 -9.79
C ALA A 22 -15.09 8.38 -9.64
N GLY A 23 -14.44 8.01 -10.75
CA GLY A 23 -13.12 7.37 -10.70
C GLY A 23 -12.02 8.30 -10.19
N GLN A 24 -12.06 9.60 -10.49
CA GLN A 24 -11.14 10.59 -9.91
C GLN A 24 -11.36 10.78 -8.41
N VAL A 25 -12.62 10.76 -7.94
CA VAL A 25 -12.93 10.84 -6.51
C VAL A 25 -12.40 9.61 -5.77
N PHE A 26 -12.54 8.41 -6.35
CA PHE A 26 -12.02 7.17 -5.76
C PHE A 26 -10.49 7.18 -5.60
N VAL A 27 -9.77 7.76 -6.55
CA VAL A 27 -8.30 7.91 -6.50
C VAL A 27 -7.84 8.67 -5.25
N PHE A 28 -8.57 9.71 -4.82
CA PHE A 28 -8.24 10.44 -3.59
C PHE A 28 -8.35 9.58 -2.33
N PHE A 29 -9.37 8.71 -2.26
CA PHE A 29 -9.50 7.77 -1.15
C PHE A 29 -8.37 6.74 -1.17
N ILE A 30 -8.04 6.19 -2.33
CA ILE A 30 -6.95 5.21 -2.48
C ILE A 30 -5.61 5.82 -2.06
N LEU A 31 -5.31 7.06 -2.45
CA LEU A 31 -4.08 7.75 -2.05
C LEU A 31 -4.00 7.93 -0.52
N THR A 32 -5.13 8.24 0.12
CA THR A 32 -5.20 8.38 1.59
C THR A 32 -4.94 7.06 2.29
N VAL A 33 -5.55 5.98 1.80
CA VAL A 33 -5.34 4.62 2.33
C VAL A 33 -3.89 4.17 2.10
N ALA A 34 -3.33 4.42 0.92
CA ALA A 34 -1.93 4.08 0.61
C ALA A 34 -0.95 4.82 1.55
N ALA A 35 -1.19 6.10 1.82
CA ALA A 35 -0.37 6.86 2.77
C ALA A 35 -0.44 6.25 4.19
N ALA A 36 -1.63 5.85 4.64
CA ALA A 36 -1.79 5.19 5.93
C ALA A 36 -1.11 3.81 5.97
N GLU A 37 -1.27 2.99 4.93
CA GLU A 37 -0.64 1.66 4.81
C GLU A 37 0.89 1.78 4.87
N ALA A 38 1.48 2.70 4.10
CA ALA A 38 2.92 2.92 4.09
C ALA A 38 3.47 3.36 5.45
N ALA A 39 2.75 4.25 6.16
CA ALA A 39 3.13 4.68 7.49
C ALA A 39 3.10 3.53 8.50
N ILE A 40 2.05 2.71 8.48
CA ILE A 40 1.90 1.54 9.37
C ILE A 40 2.95 0.47 9.04
N GLY A 41 3.12 0.15 7.75
CA GLY A 41 4.10 -0.84 7.29
C GLY A 41 5.52 -0.48 7.70
N LEU A 42 5.91 0.79 7.53
CA LEU A 42 7.22 1.27 7.97
C LEU A 42 7.37 1.23 9.50
N ALA A 43 6.33 1.61 10.26
CA ALA A 43 6.37 1.55 11.71
C ALA A 43 6.61 0.11 12.21
N ILE A 44 5.90 -0.87 11.63
CA ILE A 44 6.10 -2.29 11.93
C ILE A 44 7.51 -2.73 11.56
N LEU A 45 8.00 -2.35 10.38
CA LEU A 45 9.32 -2.71 9.89
C LEU A 45 10.44 -2.15 10.79
N VAL A 46 10.31 -0.91 11.27
CA VAL A 46 11.25 -0.30 12.22
C VAL A 46 11.28 -1.07 13.55
N VAL A 47 10.11 -1.46 14.07
CA VAL A 47 10.03 -2.23 15.33
C VAL A 47 10.65 -3.61 15.17
N LEU A 48 10.36 -4.30 14.06
CA LEU A 48 10.95 -5.61 13.75
C LEU A 48 12.46 -5.52 13.58
N PHE A 49 12.95 -4.53 12.82
CA PHE A 49 14.37 -4.33 12.62
C PHE A 49 15.10 -4.03 13.94
N ARG A 50 14.47 -3.27 14.85
CA ARG A 50 15.03 -3.02 16.18
C ARG A 50 15.16 -4.30 17.01
N SER A 51 14.25 -5.26 16.83
CA SER A 51 14.27 -6.54 17.57
C SER A 51 15.19 -7.59 16.94
N LYS A 52 15.25 -7.66 15.61
CA LYS A 52 15.90 -8.77 14.87
C LYS A 52 17.18 -8.36 14.15
N ARG A 53 17.45 -7.04 13.99
CA ARG A 53 18.55 -6.45 13.21
C ARG A 53 18.65 -6.93 11.75
N SER A 54 17.60 -7.60 11.27
CA SER A 54 17.46 -8.17 9.93
C SER A 54 16.08 -7.79 9.40
N ILE A 55 16.00 -7.55 8.10
CA ILE A 55 14.74 -7.36 7.36
C ILE A 55 14.32 -8.63 6.62
N ASN A 56 15.07 -9.74 6.75
CA ASN A 56 14.73 -10.98 6.08
C ASN A 56 13.43 -11.55 6.68
N VAL A 57 12.44 -11.78 5.82
CA VAL A 57 11.13 -12.28 6.20
C VAL A 57 11.21 -13.75 6.65
N GLU A 58 12.20 -14.50 6.16
CA GLU A 58 12.43 -15.90 6.57
C GLU A 58 12.84 -16.02 8.05
N ASP A 59 13.45 -14.98 8.63
CA ASP A 59 13.82 -14.93 10.06
C ASP A 59 12.60 -14.72 10.99
N MET A 60 11.41 -14.54 10.41
CA MET A 60 10.12 -14.31 11.08
C MET A 60 9.29 -15.60 11.28
N ASP A 61 9.92 -16.77 11.20
CA ASP A 61 9.27 -18.10 11.32
C ASP A 61 9.09 -18.59 12.78
N VAL A 62 8.66 -17.68 13.67
CA VAL A 62 8.58 -17.94 15.13
C VAL A 62 7.32 -18.71 15.52
N LEU A 63 6.29 -18.70 14.67
CA LEU A 63 5.03 -19.43 14.88
C LEU A 63 5.06 -20.73 14.06
N LYS A 64 5.51 -21.82 14.71
CA LYS A 64 5.40 -23.18 14.15
C LYS A 64 4.34 -23.95 14.95
N GLY A 65 3.25 -24.30 14.27
CA GLY A 65 2.23 -25.23 14.73
C GLY A 65 2.44 -26.60 14.13
#